data_AF-A0A965EYZ6-F1
#
_entry.id   AF-A0A965EYZ6-F1
#
_cell.length_a   1.000
_cell.length_b   1.000
_cell.length_c   1.000
_cell.angle_alpha   90.00
_cell.angle_beta   90.00
_cell.angle_gamma   90.00
#
_symmetry.space_group_name_H-M   'P 1'
#
loop_
_entity.id
_entity.type
_entity.pdbx_description
1 polymer ?
#
loop_
_entity_poly.entity_id
_entity_poly.type
_entity_poly.pdbx_seq_one_letter_code
_entity_poly.pdbx_strand_id
1 'polypeptide(L)'
;ELEERIEGIKLSKEAYDKAMAELKKLKSMSPMSAEATVVRNYLDWMLSIPWGVRSRVKKDLGKAQAVLDADHYSLDKVKERIVEYLAVQQRSAKLKGPIMCLVGPPGVGKTSLGKSVAKATGREFIRISLGGVRDESEIRGHRRTYIGSMPGKIIQALKKAKTTNPLILLDEIDKMGQDFRGDPASAMLEVLDPEQNSTFVDHYLEVEYDLSNVMFLTTANSYNMPGPLLDRMEIISLAGYTEDEKREIARRHLVSKAVKNHGLKKGEFEVTDGALNAMIRLYTREAGVRNLEREISKLARKAVTKIVKGEATSVTATEDNLDDFLGVKKFRYGLAEQEDQVGVVTGLAWTSVGGDLLHIEALKLPGKGRMKTTGKLGDVMKESIDAASSYVRSISPQIG
;
A
#
# COMPACT_ATOMS: atom_id res chain seq x y z
N GLU A 1 -12.11 23.76 -32.90
CA GLU A 1 -11.82 22.67 -31.94
C GLU A 1 -10.91 23.05 -30.78
N LEU A 2 -9.58 23.18 -30.93
CA LEU A 2 -8.69 23.46 -29.78
C LEU A 2 -8.96 24.82 -29.12
N GLU A 3 -9.24 25.84 -29.92
CA GLU A 3 -9.61 27.19 -29.44
C GLU A 3 -10.91 27.18 -28.65
N GLU A 4 -11.96 26.55 -29.18
CA GLU A 4 -13.24 26.36 -28.47
C GLU A 4 -13.07 25.56 -27.17
N ARG A 5 -12.20 24.56 -27.14
CA ARG A 5 -11.88 23.80 -25.91
C ARG A 5 -11.17 24.67 -24.87
N ILE A 6 -10.26 25.56 -25.29
CA ILE A 6 -9.56 26.48 -24.39
C ILE A 6 -10.57 27.45 -23.77
N GLU A 7 -11.46 28.02 -24.57
CA GLU A 7 -12.49 28.96 -24.10
C GLU A 7 -13.56 28.28 -23.23
N GLY A 8 -13.88 27.02 -23.50
CA GLY A 8 -14.88 26.24 -22.76
C GLY A 8 -14.41 25.76 -21.38
N ILE A 9 -13.10 25.72 -21.12
CA ILE A 9 -12.51 25.25 -19.87
C ILE A 9 -12.15 26.44 -18.98
N LYS A 10 -12.48 26.35 -17.68
CA LYS A 10 -12.11 27.38 -16.70
C LYS A 10 -10.64 27.25 -16.26
N LEU A 11 -9.73 27.57 -17.17
CA LEU A 11 -8.29 27.64 -16.90
C LEU A 11 -7.98 28.76 -15.91
N SER A 12 -6.84 28.65 -15.20
CA SER A 12 -6.26 29.80 -14.50
C SER A 12 -5.83 30.86 -15.52
N LYS A 13 -5.69 32.12 -15.09
CA LYS A 13 -5.24 33.20 -15.98
C LYS A 13 -3.90 32.85 -16.65
N GLU A 14 -2.95 32.37 -15.86
CA GLU A 14 -1.64 31.93 -16.36
C GLU A 14 -1.75 30.78 -17.37
N ALA A 15 -2.53 29.74 -17.07
CA ALA A 15 -2.73 28.62 -17.97
C ALA A 15 -3.45 29.01 -19.27
N TYR A 16 -4.41 29.94 -19.19
CA TYR A 16 -5.11 30.46 -20.36
C TYR A 16 -4.17 31.24 -21.28
N ASP A 17 -3.40 32.19 -20.72
CA ASP A 17 -2.46 33.00 -21.48
C ASP A 17 -1.40 32.13 -22.16
N LYS A 18 -0.91 31.09 -21.46
CA LYS A 18 0.06 30.14 -22.01
C LYS A 18 -0.55 29.23 -23.08
N ALA A 19 -1.76 28.70 -22.86
CA ALA A 19 -2.48 27.90 -23.85
C ALA A 19 -2.71 28.68 -25.16
N MET A 20 -3.13 29.95 -25.06
CA MET A 20 -3.36 30.81 -26.21
C MET A 20 -2.07 31.15 -26.95
N ALA A 21 -0.97 31.41 -26.23
CA ALA A 21 0.34 31.64 -26.83
C ALA A 21 0.83 30.41 -27.62
N GLU A 22 0.68 29.22 -27.04
CA GLU A 22 1.06 27.96 -27.68
C GLU A 22 0.14 27.60 -28.86
N LEU A 23 -1.16 27.90 -28.78
CA LEU A 23 -2.08 27.76 -29.90
C LEU A 23 -1.68 28.68 -31.07
N LYS A 24 -1.31 29.93 -30.79
CA LYS A 24 -0.84 30.87 -31.82
C LYS A 24 0.42 30.36 -32.52
N LYS A 25 1.38 29.81 -31.76
CA LYS A 25 2.58 29.15 -32.33
C LYS A 25 2.18 27.97 -33.21
N LEU A 26 1.29 27.11 -32.74
CA LEU A 26 0.82 25.93 -33.50
C LEU A 26 0.15 26.32 -34.82
N LYS A 27 -0.66 27.39 -34.85
CA LYS A 27 -1.29 27.91 -36.08
C LYS A 27 -0.26 28.39 -37.12
N SER A 28 0.92 28.86 -36.69
CA SER A 28 1.99 29.33 -37.58
C SER A 28 2.94 28.23 -38.07
N MET A 29 2.89 27.03 -37.46
CA MET A 29 3.79 25.93 -37.76
C MET A 29 3.23 24.99 -38.83
N SER A 30 4.13 24.34 -39.58
CA SER A 30 3.73 23.25 -40.49
C SER A 30 3.22 22.05 -39.68
N PRO A 31 2.06 21.46 -40.03
CA PRO A 31 1.49 20.29 -39.33
C PRO A 31 2.39 19.05 -39.31
N MET A 32 3.37 18.96 -40.22
CA MET A 32 4.31 17.82 -40.30
C MET A 32 5.57 18.02 -39.44
N SER A 33 5.73 19.16 -38.76
CA SER A 33 6.89 19.43 -37.92
C SER A 33 6.86 18.61 -36.61
N ALA A 34 8.02 18.14 -36.18
CA ALA A 34 8.22 17.52 -34.87
C ALA A 34 7.81 18.47 -33.72
N GLU A 35 8.09 19.77 -33.87
CA GLU A 35 7.72 20.79 -32.88
C GLU A 35 6.20 20.97 -32.79
N ALA A 36 5.50 20.94 -33.93
CA ALA A 36 4.04 21.02 -33.96
C ALA A 36 3.39 19.85 -33.21
N THR A 37 4.00 18.67 -33.26
CA THR A 37 3.56 17.49 -32.49
C THR A 37 3.75 17.69 -31.00
N VAL A 38 4.88 18.24 -30.57
CA VAL A 38 5.16 18.55 -29.14
C VAL A 38 4.15 19.57 -28.60
N VAL A 39 3.90 20.65 -29.34
CA VAL A 39 2.94 21.70 -28.93
C VAL A 39 1.51 21.15 -28.89
N ARG A 40 1.12 20.32 -29.88
CA ARG A 40 -0.21 19.67 -29.88
C ARG A 40 -0.38 18.74 -28.67
N ASN A 41 0.63 17.92 -28.36
CA ASN A 41 0.59 17.05 -27.19
C ASN A 41 0.50 17.84 -25.88
N TYR A 42 1.23 18.96 -25.79
CA TYR A 42 1.15 19.87 -24.65
C TYR A 42 -0.26 20.44 -24.47
N LEU A 43 -0.88 20.96 -25.53
CA LEU A 43 -2.24 21.46 -25.48
C LEU A 43 -3.24 20.36 -25.13
N ASP A 44 -3.09 19.14 -25.64
CA ASP A 44 -3.96 18.03 -25.25
C ASP A 44 -3.83 17.69 -23.76
N TRP A 45 -2.60 17.65 -23.22
CA TRP A 45 -2.38 17.47 -21.78
C TRP A 45 -3.05 18.57 -20.96
N MET A 46 -2.79 19.84 -21.29
CA MET A 46 -3.36 20.98 -20.58
C MET A 46 -4.89 21.00 -20.65
N LEU A 47 -5.51 20.58 -21.76
CA LEU A 47 -6.97 20.56 -21.93
C LEU A 47 -7.63 19.27 -21.45
N SER A 48 -6.87 18.24 -21.06
CA SER A 48 -7.40 16.96 -20.59
C SER A 48 -7.31 16.79 -19.07
N ILE A 49 -6.49 17.61 -18.40
CA ILE A 49 -6.50 17.68 -16.93
C ILE A 49 -7.73 18.45 -16.45
N PRO A 50 -8.29 18.09 -15.30
CA PRO A 50 -9.50 18.74 -14.78
C PRO A 50 -9.17 20.16 -14.29
N TRP A 51 -9.93 21.15 -14.73
CA TRP A 51 -9.84 22.52 -14.21
C TRP A 51 -11.18 22.91 -13.59
N GLY A 52 -11.20 23.22 -12.29
CA GLY A 52 -12.41 23.60 -11.57
C GLY A 52 -13.50 22.53 -11.43
N VAL A 53 -13.37 21.37 -12.09
CA VAL A 53 -14.32 20.24 -11.99
C VAL A 53 -14.08 19.48 -10.69
N ARG A 54 -15.09 19.40 -9.82
CA ARG A 54 -15.02 18.75 -8.51
C ARG A 54 -16.05 17.63 -8.39
N SER A 55 -15.64 16.52 -7.78
CA SER A 55 -16.54 15.46 -7.33
C SER A 55 -17.38 15.94 -6.14
N ARG A 56 -18.61 15.43 -6.02
CA ARG A 56 -19.51 15.76 -4.90
C ARG A 56 -19.05 15.03 -3.63
N VAL A 57 -18.45 15.79 -2.72
CA VAL A 57 -17.97 15.26 -1.44
C VAL A 57 -19.13 14.95 -0.49
N LYS A 58 -19.12 13.76 0.09
CA LYS A 58 -20.02 13.34 1.18
C LYS A 58 -19.42 13.76 2.51
N LYS A 59 -20.24 14.36 3.38
CA LYS A 59 -19.83 14.90 4.69
C LYS A 59 -20.47 14.17 5.88
N ASP A 60 -20.99 12.98 5.64
CA ASP A 60 -21.72 12.20 6.64
C ASP A 60 -20.74 11.21 7.29
N LEU A 61 -20.27 11.54 8.49
CA LEU A 61 -19.32 10.72 9.24
C LEU A 61 -19.90 9.37 9.65
N GLY A 62 -21.20 9.30 9.96
CA GLY A 62 -21.87 8.05 10.31
C GLY A 62 -21.90 7.09 9.12
N LYS A 63 -22.19 7.60 7.92
CA LYS A 63 -22.07 6.80 6.68
C LYS A 63 -20.63 6.42 6.38
N ALA A 64 -19.66 7.29 6.66
CA ALA A 64 -18.26 6.98 6.45
C ALA A 64 -17.82 5.79 7.32
N GLN A 65 -18.16 5.81 8.61
CA GLN A 65 -17.91 4.70 9.54
C GLN A 65 -18.57 3.41 9.06
N ALA A 66 -19.85 3.45 8.69
CA ALA A 66 -20.56 2.27 8.19
C ALA A 66 -19.93 1.66 6.92
N VAL A 67 -19.40 2.49 6.01
CA VAL A 67 -18.67 2.01 4.82
C VAL A 67 -17.34 1.36 5.20
N LEU A 68 -16.61 1.95 6.15
CA LEU A 68 -15.35 1.37 6.64
C LEU A 68 -15.60 0.03 7.34
N ASP A 69 -16.65 -0.08 8.14
CA ASP A 69 -17.03 -1.31 8.84
C ASP A 69 -17.54 -2.42 7.93
N ALA A 70 -18.25 -2.04 6.86
CA ALA A 70 -18.74 -3.01 5.88
C ALA A 70 -17.63 -3.57 5.00
N ASP A 71 -16.61 -2.76 4.67
CA ASP A 71 -15.54 -3.16 3.75
C ASP A 71 -14.34 -3.82 4.48
N HIS A 72 -14.19 -3.61 5.80
CA HIS A 72 -13.06 -4.12 6.59
C HIS A 72 -13.49 -4.69 7.93
N TYR A 73 -13.05 -5.91 8.22
CA TYR A 73 -13.19 -6.52 9.55
C TYR A 73 -12.03 -6.12 10.47
N SER A 74 -12.31 -5.97 11.77
CA SER A 74 -11.38 -5.43 12.79
C SER A 74 -10.93 -3.99 12.44
N LEU A 75 -9.75 -3.58 12.91
CA LEU A 75 -9.14 -2.26 12.69
C LEU A 75 -9.87 -1.09 13.35
N ASP A 76 -10.55 -1.32 14.48
CA ASP A 76 -11.39 -0.30 15.13
C ASP A 76 -10.64 1.01 15.39
N LYS A 77 -9.42 0.92 15.95
CA LYS A 77 -8.55 2.09 16.19
C LYS A 77 -8.19 2.85 14.92
N VAL A 78 -7.95 2.14 13.82
CA VAL A 78 -7.57 2.74 12.53
C VAL A 78 -8.78 3.42 11.91
N LYS A 79 -9.95 2.78 11.95
CA LYS A 79 -11.20 3.34 11.43
C LYS A 79 -11.63 4.58 12.21
N GLU A 80 -11.56 4.52 13.54
CA GLU A 80 -11.82 5.66 14.43
C GLU A 80 -10.92 6.83 14.05
N ARG A 81 -9.61 6.59 13.89
CA ARG A 81 -8.66 7.64 13.52
C ARG A 81 -8.92 8.24 12.13
N ILE A 82 -9.34 7.41 11.17
CA ILE A 82 -9.79 7.88 9.86
C ILE A 82 -11.01 8.78 9.99
N VAL A 83 -11.99 8.41 10.83
CA VAL A 83 -13.19 9.24 11.05
C VAL A 83 -12.84 10.55 11.74
N GLU A 84 -11.94 10.55 12.72
CA GLU A 84 -11.42 11.77 13.36
C GLU A 84 -10.77 12.70 12.32
N TYR A 85 -9.93 12.15 11.45
CA TYR A 85 -9.29 12.90 10.36
C TYR A 85 -10.34 13.52 9.41
N LEU A 86 -11.36 12.76 9.02
CA LEU A 86 -12.47 13.25 8.18
C LEU A 86 -13.29 14.33 8.89
N ALA A 87 -13.47 14.24 10.21
CA ALA A 87 -14.19 15.23 11.01
C ALA A 87 -13.45 16.58 11.03
N VAL A 88 -12.12 16.56 11.17
CA VAL A 88 -11.27 17.76 11.07
C VAL A 88 -11.35 18.37 9.68
N GLN A 89 -11.31 17.52 8.63
CA GLN A 89 -11.45 17.96 7.24
C GLN A 89 -12.81 18.62 6.96
N GLN A 90 -13.89 18.19 7.61
CA GLN A 90 -15.20 18.77 7.42
C GLN A 90 -15.32 20.19 7.98
N ARG A 91 -14.59 20.50 9.06
CA ARG A 91 -14.59 21.83 9.69
C ARG A 91 -13.63 22.81 9.03
N SER A 92 -12.49 22.35 8.52
CA SER A 92 -11.49 23.22 7.89
C SER A 92 -11.70 23.34 6.38
N ALA A 93 -11.73 24.56 5.84
CA ALA A 93 -11.79 24.81 4.41
C ALA A 93 -10.46 24.49 3.68
N LYS A 94 -9.34 24.44 4.39
CA LYS A 94 -8.01 24.08 3.86
C LYS A 94 -7.41 22.95 4.71
N LEU A 95 -6.93 21.90 4.05
CA LEU A 95 -6.18 20.80 4.66
C LEU A 95 -4.81 21.31 5.11
N LYS A 96 -4.73 21.87 6.32
CA LYS A 96 -3.44 22.19 6.98
C LYS A 96 -2.97 21.10 7.94
N GLY A 97 -3.67 19.96 7.97
CA GLY A 97 -3.36 18.85 8.86
C GLY A 97 -2.22 17.98 8.31
N PRO A 98 -1.58 17.19 9.19
CA PRO A 98 -0.58 16.22 8.78
C PRO A 98 -1.17 15.18 7.82
N ILE A 99 -0.29 14.59 6.99
CA ILE A 99 -0.72 13.64 5.98
C ILE A 99 -0.77 12.27 6.59
N MET A 100 -1.91 11.60 6.47
CA MET A 100 -2.09 10.27 7.02
C MET A 100 -1.21 9.25 6.30
N CYS A 101 -0.40 8.52 7.06
CA CYS A 101 0.47 7.45 6.58
C CYS A 101 0.10 6.12 7.23
N LEU A 102 -0.37 5.17 6.43
CA LEU A 102 -0.71 3.82 6.88
C LEU A 102 0.55 2.93 6.82
N VAL A 103 1.09 2.57 7.98
CA VAL A 103 2.32 1.76 8.11
C VAL A 103 1.97 0.37 8.62
N GLY A 104 2.47 -0.68 7.99
CA GLY A 104 2.25 -2.05 8.48
C GLY A 104 2.77 -3.12 7.53
N PRO A 105 2.73 -4.40 7.89
CA PRO A 105 3.20 -5.47 7.02
C PRO A 105 2.37 -5.58 5.72
N PRO A 106 2.88 -6.25 4.68
CA PRO A 106 2.11 -6.45 3.45
C PRO A 106 0.87 -7.31 3.70
N GLY A 107 -0.25 -6.98 3.05
CA GLY A 107 -1.47 -7.76 3.13
C GLY A 107 -2.42 -7.41 4.28
N VAL A 108 -2.16 -6.34 5.05
CA VAL A 108 -3.06 -5.83 6.11
C VAL A 108 -4.13 -4.84 5.62
N GLY A 109 -4.43 -4.83 4.32
CA GLY A 109 -5.55 -4.03 3.79
C GLY A 109 -5.31 -2.52 3.60
N LYS A 110 -4.08 -2.00 3.74
CA LYS A 110 -3.75 -0.55 3.58
C LYS A 110 -4.33 0.09 2.31
N THR A 111 -4.09 -0.52 1.14
CA THR A 111 -4.63 -0.05 -0.14
C THR A 111 -6.15 -0.13 -0.20
N SER A 112 -6.72 -1.18 0.40
CA SER A 112 -8.16 -1.39 0.48
C SER A 112 -8.83 -0.32 1.36
N LEU A 113 -8.19 0.08 2.47
CA LEU A 113 -8.66 1.16 3.33
C LEU A 113 -8.73 2.47 2.56
N GLY A 114 -7.67 2.84 1.82
CA GLY A 114 -7.69 4.05 0.99
C GLY A 114 -8.84 4.07 -0.02
N LYS A 115 -9.17 2.91 -0.60
CA LYS A 115 -10.33 2.78 -1.49
C LYS A 115 -11.66 2.96 -0.76
N SER A 116 -11.80 2.41 0.44
CA SER A 116 -13.00 2.61 1.27
C SER A 116 -13.15 4.06 1.74
N VAL A 117 -12.05 4.75 2.06
CA VAL A 117 -12.06 6.19 2.38
C VAL A 117 -12.53 7.02 1.18
N ALA A 118 -12.05 6.70 -0.03
CA ALA A 118 -12.50 7.38 -1.25
C ALA A 118 -14.02 7.16 -1.50
N LYS A 119 -14.49 5.92 -1.34
CA LYS A 119 -15.91 5.56 -1.45
C LYS A 119 -16.79 6.25 -0.40
N ALA A 120 -16.29 6.35 0.84
CA ALA A 120 -16.95 7.02 1.95
C ALA A 120 -17.07 8.53 1.71
N THR A 121 -16.00 9.17 1.23
CA THR A 121 -15.95 10.61 0.94
C THR A 121 -16.57 11.00 -0.40
N GLY A 122 -16.84 10.03 -1.28
CA GLY A 122 -17.39 10.27 -2.63
C GLY A 122 -16.36 10.86 -3.60
N ARG A 123 -15.07 10.62 -3.36
CA ARG A 123 -13.96 11.07 -4.22
C ARG A 123 -13.53 9.96 -5.17
N GLU A 124 -13.01 10.34 -6.33
CA GLU A 124 -12.35 9.41 -7.24
C GLU A 124 -11.08 8.85 -6.60
N PHE A 125 -10.87 7.54 -6.69
CA PHE A 125 -9.72 6.86 -6.12
C PHE A 125 -8.65 6.61 -7.19
N ILE A 126 -7.46 7.20 -7.01
CA ILE A 126 -6.29 6.91 -7.84
C ILE A 126 -5.17 6.37 -6.95
N ARG A 127 -4.50 5.32 -7.41
CA ARG A 127 -3.31 4.77 -6.76
C ARG A 127 -2.07 5.06 -7.59
N ILE A 128 -1.04 5.61 -6.96
CA ILE A 128 0.28 5.82 -7.53
C ILE A 128 1.27 4.98 -6.74
N SER A 129 2.04 4.13 -7.43
CA SER A 129 3.13 3.37 -6.81
C SER A 129 4.40 4.21 -6.81
N LEU A 130 4.95 4.46 -5.63
CA LEU A 130 6.23 5.15 -5.43
C LEU A 130 7.40 4.17 -5.27
N GLY A 131 7.10 2.88 -5.09
CA GLY A 131 8.14 1.84 -5.05
C GLY A 131 9.01 1.84 -6.30
N GLY A 132 10.32 2.02 -6.11
CA GLY A 132 11.31 2.04 -7.19
C GLY A 132 11.45 3.39 -7.91
N VAL A 133 10.74 4.43 -7.48
CA VAL A 133 10.97 5.80 -7.96
C VAL A 133 12.34 6.26 -7.49
N ARG A 134 13.14 6.74 -8.44
CA ARG A 134 14.54 7.16 -8.21
C ARG A 134 14.84 8.57 -8.68
N ASP A 135 13.95 9.14 -9.49
CA ASP A 135 14.13 10.46 -10.10
C ASP A 135 12.93 11.35 -9.78
N GLU A 136 13.22 12.59 -9.43
CA GLU A 136 12.24 13.67 -9.26
C GLU A 136 11.39 13.89 -10.52
N SER A 137 11.96 13.65 -11.70
CA SER A 137 11.24 13.79 -12.98
C SER A 137 10.03 12.84 -13.09
N GLU A 138 9.98 11.74 -12.33
CA GLU A 138 8.79 10.90 -12.27
C GLU A 138 7.63 11.58 -11.52
N ILE A 139 7.92 12.51 -10.61
CA ILE A 139 6.92 13.24 -9.83
C ILE A 139 6.55 14.56 -10.50
N ARG A 140 7.56 15.36 -10.92
CA ARG A 140 7.40 16.69 -11.54
C ARG A 140 7.39 16.69 -13.08
N GLY A 141 7.63 15.55 -13.72
CA GLY A 141 7.71 15.47 -15.19
C GLY A 141 9.06 15.92 -15.75
N HIS A 142 9.19 15.75 -17.06
CA HIS A 142 10.35 16.22 -17.82
C HIS A 142 10.08 17.60 -18.44
N ARG A 143 11.13 18.40 -18.57
CA ARG A 143 11.05 19.63 -19.38
C ARG A 143 10.63 19.31 -20.81
N ARG A 144 9.89 20.22 -21.44
CA ARG A 144 9.35 20.10 -22.80
C ARG A 144 10.42 20.31 -23.89
N THR A 145 11.50 19.54 -23.84
CA THR A 145 12.64 19.66 -24.77
C THR A 145 12.64 18.59 -25.86
N TYR A 146 11.97 17.45 -25.66
CA TYR A 146 11.96 16.34 -26.62
C TYR A 146 10.55 15.77 -26.81
N ILE A 147 10.33 15.06 -27.93
CA ILE A 147 9.03 14.44 -28.27
C ILE A 147 8.57 13.46 -27.19
N GLY A 148 9.51 12.79 -26.51
CA GLY A 148 9.24 11.85 -25.43
C GLY A 148 9.03 12.48 -24.04
N SER A 149 9.07 13.80 -23.92
CA SER A 149 8.83 14.47 -22.64
C SER A 149 7.40 14.20 -22.18
N MET A 150 7.26 13.81 -20.91
CA MET A 150 5.98 13.45 -20.31
C MET A 150 5.77 14.23 -19.01
N PRO A 151 4.51 14.60 -18.67
CA PRO A 151 4.18 15.14 -17.36
C PRO A 151 4.45 14.12 -16.25
N GLY A 152 4.60 14.61 -15.03
CA GLY A 152 4.81 13.80 -13.85
C GLY A 152 3.62 12.92 -13.48
N LYS A 153 3.85 11.90 -12.64
CA LYS A 153 2.83 10.94 -12.19
C LYS A 153 1.62 11.62 -11.53
N ILE A 154 1.82 12.77 -10.87
CA ILE A 154 0.74 13.54 -10.24
C ILE A 154 -0.23 14.10 -11.29
N ILE A 155 0.29 14.78 -12.32
CA ILE A 155 -0.54 15.31 -13.41
C ILE A 155 -1.22 14.18 -14.18
N GLN A 156 -0.52 13.07 -14.43
CA GLN A 156 -1.10 11.89 -15.05
C GLN A 156 -2.24 11.28 -14.21
N ALA A 157 -2.11 11.28 -12.88
CA ALA A 157 -3.16 10.82 -11.97
C ALA A 157 -4.40 11.72 -12.02
N LEU A 158 -4.22 13.04 -12.09
CA LEU A 158 -5.32 14.00 -12.23
C LEU A 158 -6.07 13.84 -13.56
N LYS A 159 -5.35 13.65 -14.68
CA LYS A 159 -5.97 13.33 -15.98
C LYS A 159 -6.84 12.07 -15.90
N LYS A 160 -6.37 11.03 -15.20
CA LYS A 160 -7.13 9.79 -14.99
C LYS A 160 -8.34 10.00 -14.07
N ALA A 161 -8.20 10.79 -13.01
CA ALA A 161 -9.27 11.09 -12.06
C ALA A 161 -10.39 11.97 -12.65
N LYS A 162 -10.08 12.80 -13.65
CA LYS A 162 -11.00 13.77 -14.27
C LYS A 162 -11.67 14.74 -13.28
N THR A 163 -11.14 14.84 -12.07
CA THR A 163 -11.62 15.72 -10.99
C THR A 163 -10.42 16.37 -10.29
N THR A 164 -10.63 17.56 -9.73
CA THR A 164 -9.62 18.36 -9.02
C THR A 164 -9.49 18.01 -7.54
N ASN A 165 -10.40 17.18 -7.01
CA ASN A 165 -10.43 16.77 -5.61
C ASN A 165 -10.43 15.23 -5.41
N PRO A 166 -9.61 14.45 -6.16
CA PRO A 166 -9.52 13.01 -5.95
C PRO A 166 -8.87 12.67 -4.62
N LEU A 167 -8.99 11.40 -4.22
CA LEU A 167 -8.13 10.79 -3.22
C LEU A 167 -6.99 10.07 -3.96
N ILE A 168 -5.77 10.54 -3.77
CA ILE A 168 -4.56 9.94 -4.32
C ILE A 168 -3.86 9.13 -3.23
N LEU A 169 -3.82 7.81 -3.42
CA LEU A 169 -3.05 6.90 -2.58
C LEU A 169 -1.63 6.77 -3.12
N LEU A 170 -0.66 7.21 -2.33
CA LEU A 170 0.77 7.10 -2.58
C LEU A 170 1.30 5.83 -1.91
N ASP A 171 1.48 4.77 -2.70
CA ASP A 171 1.77 3.43 -2.24
C ASP A 171 3.28 3.16 -2.17
N GLU A 172 3.75 2.53 -1.10
CA GLU A 172 5.16 2.16 -0.88
C GLU A 172 6.14 3.35 -0.85
N ILE A 173 5.80 4.39 -0.08
CA ILE A 173 6.65 5.58 0.07
C ILE A 173 8.01 5.28 0.73
N ASP A 174 8.09 4.20 1.51
CA ASP A 174 9.34 3.68 2.11
C ASP A 174 10.30 3.03 1.11
N LYS A 175 9.86 2.81 -0.14
CA LYS A 175 10.67 2.20 -1.20
C LYS A 175 11.12 3.20 -2.27
N MET A 176 11.02 4.50 -1.98
CA MET A 176 11.65 5.53 -2.80
C MET A 176 13.17 5.47 -2.63
N GLY A 177 13.88 5.41 -3.75
CA GLY A 177 15.34 5.40 -3.74
C GLY A 177 15.89 6.81 -3.61
N GLN A 178 17.02 6.95 -2.90
CA GLN A 178 17.88 8.12 -3.03
C GLN A 178 18.96 7.78 -4.05
N ASP A 179 18.90 8.37 -5.24
CA ASP A 179 19.99 8.31 -6.23
C ASP A 179 20.69 9.68 -6.33
N PHE A 180 21.95 9.67 -6.77
CA PHE A 180 22.81 10.85 -6.87
C PHE A 180 22.30 11.95 -7.83
N ARG A 181 21.21 11.71 -8.58
CA ARG A 181 20.67 12.60 -9.63
C ARG A 181 19.52 13.50 -9.17
N GLY A 182 19.05 13.35 -7.93
CA GLY A 182 17.97 14.16 -7.36
C GLY A 182 17.31 13.44 -6.20
N ASP A 183 16.66 14.19 -5.31
CA ASP A 183 15.94 13.61 -4.18
C ASP A 183 14.44 13.60 -4.47
N PRO A 184 13.84 12.44 -4.86
CA PRO A 184 12.40 12.35 -5.10
C PRO A 184 11.59 12.69 -3.84
N ALA A 185 12.17 12.58 -2.64
CA ALA A 185 11.50 12.99 -1.41
C ALA A 185 11.24 14.51 -1.38
N SER A 186 12.17 15.31 -1.91
CA SER A 186 12.00 16.77 -2.00
C SER A 186 10.84 17.17 -2.93
N ALA A 187 10.71 16.50 -4.06
CA ALA A 187 9.58 16.69 -4.98
C ALA A 187 8.24 16.28 -4.32
N MET A 188 8.26 15.20 -3.55
CA MET A 188 7.09 14.78 -2.78
C MET A 188 6.74 15.78 -1.67
N LEU A 189 7.71 16.42 -1.02
CA LEU A 189 7.43 17.43 0.00
C LEU A 189 6.65 18.60 -0.59
N GLU A 190 7.00 19.09 -1.78
CA GLU A 190 6.24 20.18 -2.42
C GLU A 190 4.79 19.79 -2.71
N VAL A 191 4.57 18.56 -3.20
CA VAL A 191 3.22 18.02 -3.49
C VAL A 191 2.40 17.85 -2.21
N LEU A 192 3.06 17.45 -1.13
CA LEU A 192 2.45 17.08 0.14
C LEU A 192 2.27 18.28 1.10
N ASP A 193 3.10 19.31 0.99
CA ASP A 193 3.07 20.48 1.86
C ASP A 193 1.84 21.36 1.56
N PRO A 194 0.91 21.54 2.52
CA PRO A 194 -0.24 22.44 2.36
C PRO A 194 0.10 23.88 1.99
N GLU A 195 1.32 24.34 2.27
CA GLU A 195 1.75 25.70 1.96
C GLU A 195 2.27 25.86 0.53
N GLN A 196 2.76 24.79 -0.09
CA GLN A 196 3.35 24.81 -1.43
C GLN A 196 2.44 24.17 -2.49
N ASN A 197 1.57 23.25 -2.10
CA ASN A 197 0.79 22.45 -3.04
C ASN A 197 -0.24 23.26 -3.87
N SER A 198 -0.60 24.48 -3.46
CA SER A 198 -1.47 25.37 -4.25
C SER A 198 -0.79 25.93 -5.49
N THR A 199 0.54 25.97 -5.50
CA THR A 199 1.37 26.55 -6.57
C THR A 199 2.33 25.49 -7.13
N PHE A 200 1.92 24.23 -7.14
CA PHE A 200 2.76 23.13 -7.66
C PHE A 200 3.06 23.34 -9.14
N VAL A 201 4.33 23.27 -9.52
CA VAL A 201 4.77 23.43 -10.91
C VAL A 201 5.34 22.12 -11.44
N ASP A 202 4.65 21.54 -12.42
CA ASP A 202 5.16 20.43 -13.22
C ASP A 202 6.08 20.96 -14.33
N HIS A 203 7.27 20.37 -14.50
CA HIS A 203 8.27 20.78 -15.48
C HIS A 203 7.79 20.66 -16.93
N TYR A 204 6.81 19.81 -17.21
CA TYR A 204 6.23 19.68 -18.54
C TYR A 204 5.16 20.74 -18.80
N LEU A 205 4.30 21.01 -17.81
CA LEU A 205 3.22 22.00 -17.94
C LEU A 205 3.73 23.44 -17.82
N GLU A 206 4.73 23.67 -16.98
CA GLU A 206 5.34 24.97 -16.70
C GLU A 206 4.30 26.06 -16.35
N VAL A 207 3.25 25.67 -15.62
CA VAL A 207 2.23 26.56 -15.03
C VAL A 207 1.90 26.06 -13.64
N GLU A 208 1.48 26.95 -12.76
CA GLU A 208 1.01 26.56 -11.43
C GLU A 208 -0.30 25.75 -11.52
N TYR A 209 -0.36 24.64 -10.78
CA TYR A 209 -1.54 23.81 -10.66
C TYR A 209 -1.92 23.59 -9.19
N ASP A 210 -3.14 23.95 -8.83
CA ASP A 210 -3.64 23.87 -7.45
C ASP A 210 -3.97 22.42 -7.03
N LEU A 211 -3.14 21.86 -6.16
CA LEU A 211 -3.34 20.54 -5.54
C LEU A 211 -4.00 20.62 -4.15
N SER A 212 -4.35 21.80 -3.61
CA SER A 212 -4.86 21.95 -2.24
C SER A 212 -6.18 21.22 -1.98
N ASN A 213 -6.94 20.87 -3.03
CA ASN A 213 -8.20 20.13 -2.92
C ASN A 213 -8.03 18.61 -3.02
N VAL A 214 -6.83 18.14 -3.38
CA VAL A 214 -6.49 16.71 -3.47
C VAL A 214 -6.30 16.16 -2.06
N MET A 215 -6.86 14.99 -1.79
CA MET A 215 -6.65 14.28 -0.54
C MET A 215 -5.55 13.25 -0.74
N PHE A 216 -4.40 13.46 -0.08
CA PHE A 216 -3.29 12.51 -0.11
C PHE A 216 -3.39 11.54 1.05
N LEU A 217 -3.20 10.25 0.76
CA LEU A 217 -3.03 9.19 1.74
C LEU A 217 -1.78 8.40 1.35
N THR A 218 -0.90 8.12 2.30
CA THR A 218 0.35 7.40 2.01
C THR A 218 0.33 6.00 2.65
N THR A 219 1.05 5.05 2.05
CA THR A 219 1.29 3.73 2.66
C THR A 219 2.78 3.44 2.72
N ALA A 220 3.20 2.77 3.79
CA ALA A 220 4.55 2.25 3.92
C ALA A 220 4.53 0.83 4.51
N ASN A 221 5.58 0.05 4.26
CA ASN A 221 5.75 -1.25 4.91
C ASN A 221 6.63 -1.17 6.17
N SER A 222 7.48 -0.17 6.24
CA SER A 222 8.40 0.08 7.35
C SER A 222 8.45 1.57 7.68
N TYR A 223 9.07 1.89 8.82
CA TYR A 223 9.35 3.28 9.22
C TYR A 223 10.59 3.86 8.53
N ASN A 224 11.24 3.10 7.64
CA ASN A 224 12.45 3.53 6.95
C ASN A 224 12.09 4.49 5.81
N MET A 225 11.82 5.74 6.16
CA MET A 225 11.42 6.82 5.25
C MET A 225 12.32 8.05 5.49
N PRO A 226 12.45 8.95 4.49
CA PRO A 226 13.16 10.21 4.69
C PRO A 226 12.57 11.02 5.86
N GLY A 227 13.43 11.47 6.79
CA GLY A 227 13.05 12.25 7.97
C GLY A 227 12.10 13.43 7.68
N PRO A 228 12.36 14.28 6.68
CA PRO A 228 11.48 15.39 6.33
C PRO A 228 10.03 15.00 5.99
N LEU A 229 9.83 13.80 5.45
CA LEU A 229 8.49 13.27 5.14
C LEU A 229 7.82 12.76 6.42
N LEU A 230 8.57 12.09 7.30
CA LEU A 230 8.07 11.57 8.57
C LEU A 230 7.51 12.68 9.46
N ASP A 231 8.21 13.82 9.56
CA ASP A 231 7.81 14.95 10.41
C ASP A 231 6.49 15.60 9.98
N ARG A 232 6.10 15.44 8.71
CA ARG A 232 4.86 15.98 8.13
C ARG A 232 3.73 14.94 8.05
N MET A 233 4.01 13.70 8.46
CA MET A 233 3.06 12.60 8.39
C MET A 233 2.51 12.23 9.77
N GLU A 234 1.22 11.93 9.78
CA GLU A 234 0.59 11.27 10.89
C GLU A 234 0.61 9.77 10.67
N ILE A 235 1.44 9.06 11.44
CA ILE A 235 1.66 7.63 11.26
C ILE A 235 0.59 6.84 12.01
N ILE A 236 -0.17 6.04 11.26
CA ILE A 236 -1.12 5.07 11.79
C ILE A 236 -0.55 3.68 11.55
N SER A 237 -0.22 2.97 12.64
CA SER A 237 0.32 1.62 12.56
C SER A 237 -0.80 0.58 12.46
N LEU A 238 -0.70 -0.28 11.45
CA LEU A 238 -1.55 -1.45 11.25
C LEU A 238 -0.74 -2.68 11.64
N ALA A 239 -1.16 -3.32 12.72
CA ALA A 239 -0.64 -4.62 13.13
C ALA A 239 -1.08 -5.73 12.15
N GLY A 240 -0.46 -6.90 12.29
CA GLY A 240 -0.98 -8.13 11.68
C GLY A 240 -2.30 -8.55 12.32
N TYR A 241 -2.92 -9.56 11.71
CA TYR A 241 -4.18 -10.12 12.19
C TYR A 241 -3.95 -11.42 12.98
N THR A 242 -4.77 -11.64 14.00
CA THR A 242 -4.89 -12.93 14.71
C THR A 242 -5.53 -14.00 13.82
N GLU A 243 -5.44 -15.28 14.21
CA GLU A 243 -6.06 -16.38 13.45
C GLU A 243 -7.57 -16.19 13.27
N ASP A 244 -8.26 -15.78 14.34
CA ASP A 244 -9.70 -15.55 14.32
C ASP A 244 -10.07 -14.36 13.42
N GLU A 245 -9.30 -13.27 13.47
CA GLU A 245 -9.49 -12.13 12.57
C GLU A 245 -9.27 -12.51 11.12
N LYS A 246 -8.22 -13.29 10.81
CA LYS A 246 -7.97 -13.77 9.44
C LYS A 246 -9.10 -14.65 8.93
N ARG A 247 -9.64 -15.53 9.79
CA ARG A 247 -10.80 -16.39 9.44
C ARG A 247 -12.02 -15.53 9.10
N GLU A 248 -12.34 -14.54 9.93
CA GLU A 248 -13.46 -13.63 9.68
C GLU A 248 -13.27 -12.79 8.42
N ILE A 249 -12.05 -12.26 8.19
CA ILE A 249 -11.71 -11.53 6.96
C ILE A 249 -11.90 -12.44 5.74
N ALA A 250 -11.43 -13.69 5.82
CA ALA A 250 -11.54 -14.65 4.74
C ALA A 250 -13.01 -14.95 4.42
N ARG A 251 -13.80 -15.26 5.44
CA ARG A 251 -15.22 -15.58 5.33
C ARG A 251 -16.03 -14.43 4.73
N ARG A 252 -15.88 -13.22 5.27
CA ARG A 252 -16.69 -12.05 4.88
C ARG A 252 -16.28 -11.47 3.53
N HIS A 253 -14.98 -11.47 3.22
CA HIS A 253 -14.45 -10.71 2.09
C HIS A 253 -13.71 -11.57 1.06
N LEU A 254 -12.75 -12.41 1.48
CA LEU A 254 -11.85 -13.09 0.52
C LEU A 254 -12.56 -14.18 -0.27
N VAL A 255 -13.41 -15.00 0.37
CA VAL A 255 -14.17 -16.07 -0.30
C VAL A 255 -15.14 -15.48 -1.32
N SER A 256 -15.94 -14.49 -0.91
CA SER A 256 -16.87 -13.78 -1.80
C SER A 256 -16.15 -13.13 -2.99
N LYS A 257 -14.99 -12.50 -2.73
CA LYS A 257 -14.14 -11.92 -3.77
C LYS A 257 -13.60 -12.99 -4.72
N ALA A 258 -13.18 -14.15 -4.21
CA ALA A 258 -12.69 -15.24 -5.03
C ALA A 258 -13.79 -15.84 -5.92
N VAL A 259 -14.99 -16.05 -5.38
CA VAL A 259 -16.18 -16.50 -6.14
C VAL A 259 -16.46 -15.56 -7.30
N LYS A 260 -16.54 -14.25 -7.02
CA LYS A 260 -16.79 -13.24 -8.04
C LYS A 260 -15.70 -13.19 -9.12
N ASN A 261 -14.44 -13.22 -8.72
CA ASN A 261 -13.30 -13.11 -9.66
C ASN A 261 -13.14 -14.33 -10.57
N HIS A 262 -13.63 -15.50 -10.16
CA HIS A 262 -13.56 -16.73 -10.95
C HIS A 262 -14.87 -17.09 -11.64
N GLY A 263 -15.89 -16.23 -11.57
CA GLY A 263 -17.17 -16.44 -12.26
C GLY A 263 -18.01 -17.58 -11.70
N LEU A 264 -17.76 -18.01 -10.46
CA LEU A 264 -18.55 -19.03 -9.76
C LEU A 264 -19.92 -18.47 -9.38
N LYS A 265 -20.97 -19.27 -9.53
CA LYS A 265 -22.32 -18.93 -9.08
C LYS A 265 -22.45 -19.15 -7.57
N LYS A 266 -23.46 -18.52 -6.97
CA LYS A 266 -23.80 -18.71 -5.55
C LYS A 266 -24.15 -20.18 -5.32
N GLY A 267 -23.44 -20.83 -4.39
CA GLY A 267 -23.63 -22.24 -4.04
C GLY A 267 -22.71 -23.22 -4.79
N GLU A 268 -21.98 -22.78 -5.82
CA GLU A 268 -21.03 -23.67 -6.53
C GLU A 268 -19.72 -23.88 -5.76
N PHE A 269 -19.36 -22.96 -4.86
CA PHE A 269 -18.13 -23.01 -4.08
C PHE A 269 -18.35 -22.52 -2.65
N GLU A 270 -17.92 -23.34 -1.70
CA GLU A 270 -17.97 -23.04 -0.27
C GLU A 270 -16.67 -23.48 0.41
N VAL A 271 -16.23 -22.70 1.40
CA VAL A 271 -15.06 -23.05 2.23
C VAL A 271 -15.52 -23.04 3.68
N THR A 272 -15.37 -24.18 4.34
CA THR A 272 -15.76 -24.34 5.75
C THR A 272 -14.80 -23.61 6.69
N ASP A 273 -15.27 -23.27 7.90
CA ASP A 273 -14.44 -22.62 8.92
C ASP A 273 -13.23 -23.48 9.32
N GLY A 274 -13.39 -24.82 9.35
CA GLY A 274 -12.29 -25.76 9.58
C GLY A 274 -11.22 -25.70 8.48
N ALA A 275 -11.64 -25.67 7.21
CA ALA A 275 -10.73 -25.48 6.09
C ALA A 275 -9.99 -24.14 6.17
N LEU A 276 -10.67 -23.04 6.51
CA LEU A 276 -10.03 -21.73 6.67
C LEU A 276 -8.97 -21.73 7.78
N ASN A 277 -9.26 -22.33 8.94
CA ASN A 277 -8.30 -22.48 10.02
C ASN A 277 -7.09 -23.33 9.59
N ALA A 278 -7.32 -24.45 8.91
CA ALA A 278 -6.26 -25.30 8.38
C ALA A 278 -5.39 -24.56 7.36
N MET A 279 -5.99 -23.75 6.47
CA MET A 279 -5.25 -22.90 5.52
C MET A 279 -4.36 -21.88 6.24
N ILE A 280 -4.90 -21.19 7.25
CA ILE A 280 -4.17 -20.20 8.03
C ILE A 280 -2.95 -20.84 8.72
N ARG A 281 -3.12 -22.01 9.34
CA ARG A 281 -2.10 -22.67 10.14
C ARG A 281 -1.06 -23.47 9.33
N LEU A 282 -1.49 -24.14 8.26
CA LEU A 282 -0.69 -25.16 7.58
C LEU A 282 -0.21 -24.74 6.18
N TYR A 283 -0.84 -23.73 5.58
CA TYR A 283 -0.55 -23.30 4.21
C TYR A 283 -0.07 -21.85 4.10
N THR A 284 -0.19 -21.06 5.16
CA THR A 284 0.27 -19.65 5.19
C THR A 284 1.14 -19.35 6.41
N ARG A 285 2.10 -18.43 6.25
CA ARG A 285 2.89 -17.84 7.35
C ARG A 285 3.17 -16.39 7.00
N GLU A 286 2.33 -15.48 7.52
CA GLU A 286 2.37 -14.04 7.26
C GLU A 286 1.59 -13.29 8.34
N ALA A 287 1.81 -11.98 8.52
CA ALA A 287 0.98 -11.13 9.38
C ALA A 287 -0.36 -10.73 8.74
N GLY A 288 -0.37 -10.51 7.43
CA GLY A 288 -1.56 -10.13 6.65
C GLY A 288 -2.38 -11.33 6.15
N VAL A 289 -3.15 -11.10 5.08
CA VAL A 289 -3.97 -12.13 4.42
C VAL A 289 -3.65 -12.30 2.92
N ARG A 290 -2.46 -11.87 2.47
CA ARG A 290 -2.11 -11.86 1.04
C ARG A 290 -1.89 -13.26 0.49
N ASN A 291 -1.14 -14.09 1.21
CA ASN A 291 -0.98 -15.50 0.87
C ASN A 291 -2.27 -16.28 1.12
N LEU A 292 -3.04 -15.95 2.16
CA LEU A 292 -4.36 -16.55 2.38
C LEU A 292 -5.30 -16.31 1.18
N GLU A 293 -5.37 -15.08 0.67
CA GLU A 293 -6.13 -14.75 -0.55
C GLU A 293 -5.66 -15.56 -1.76
N ARG A 294 -4.34 -15.76 -1.91
CA ARG A 294 -3.77 -16.57 -3.00
C ARG A 294 -4.19 -18.04 -2.90
N GLU A 295 -4.16 -18.63 -1.71
CA GLU A 295 -4.58 -20.02 -1.52
C GLU A 295 -6.09 -20.18 -1.73
N ILE A 296 -6.93 -19.24 -1.27
CA ILE A 296 -8.38 -19.25 -1.54
C ILE A 296 -8.65 -19.12 -3.05
N SER A 297 -7.91 -18.26 -3.73
CA SER A 297 -7.99 -18.11 -5.20
C SER A 297 -7.59 -19.40 -5.94
N LYS A 298 -6.58 -20.12 -5.43
CA LYS A 298 -6.18 -21.44 -5.95
C LYS A 298 -7.28 -22.49 -5.75
N LEU A 299 -7.94 -22.51 -4.58
CA LEU A 299 -9.12 -23.36 -4.33
C LEU A 299 -10.24 -23.06 -5.34
N ALA A 300 -10.63 -21.79 -5.47
CA ALA A 300 -11.69 -21.36 -6.37
C ALA A 300 -11.40 -21.76 -7.82
N ARG A 301 -10.15 -21.58 -8.28
CA ARG A 301 -9.73 -22.00 -9.63
C ARG A 301 -9.89 -23.50 -9.85
N LYS A 302 -9.45 -24.33 -8.89
CA LYS A 302 -9.62 -25.78 -8.96
C LYS A 302 -11.08 -26.20 -8.91
N ALA A 303 -11.89 -25.55 -8.09
CA ALA A 303 -13.33 -25.78 -8.03
C ALA A 303 -14.00 -25.51 -9.39
N VAL A 304 -13.75 -24.34 -10.00
CA VAL A 304 -14.22 -24.02 -11.36
C VAL A 304 -13.79 -25.09 -12.36
N THR A 305 -12.55 -25.56 -12.25
CA THR A 305 -12.02 -26.58 -13.18
C THR A 305 -12.80 -27.89 -13.07
N LYS A 306 -13.09 -28.36 -11.85
CA LYS A 306 -13.90 -29.57 -11.62
C LYS A 306 -15.32 -29.40 -12.15
N ILE A 307 -15.92 -28.23 -11.96
CA ILE A 307 -17.29 -27.93 -12.41
C ILE A 307 -17.37 -27.90 -13.93
N VAL A 308 -16.45 -27.20 -14.59
CA VAL A 308 -16.41 -27.10 -16.07
C VAL A 308 -16.14 -28.46 -16.72
N LYS A 309 -15.35 -29.32 -16.08
CA LYS A 309 -15.12 -30.70 -16.54
C LYS A 309 -16.32 -31.64 -16.30
N GLY A 310 -17.34 -31.21 -15.56
CA GLY A 310 -18.48 -32.06 -15.19
C GLY A 310 -18.19 -33.08 -14.10
N GLU A 311 -17.05 -32.96 -13.40
CA GLU A 311 -16.67 -33.87 -12.31
C GLU A 311 -17.48 -33.60 -11.02
N ALA A 312 -17.99 -32.38 -10.85
CA ALA A 312 -18.81 -31.99 -9.71
C ALA A 312 -19.76 -30.84 -10.08
N THR A 313 -20.93 -30.77 -9.45
CA THR A 313 -21.86 -29.63 -9.61
C THR A 313 -21.59 -28.51 -8.62
N SER A 314 -21.03 -28.85 -7.45
CA SER A 314 -20.64 -27.91 -6.39
C SER A 314 -19.42 -28.46 -5.67
N VAL A 315 -18.56 -27.57 -5.16
CA VAL A 315 -17.33 -27.95 -4.46
C VAL A 315 -17.29 -27.29 -3.08
N THR A 316 -17.27 -28.12 -2.05
CA THR A 316 -17.09 -27.69 -0.66
C THR A 316 -15.68 -28.07 -0.19
N ALA A 317 -14.89 -27.06 0.18
CA ALA A 317 -13.57 -27.27 0.78
C ALA A 317 -13.71 -27.48 2.29
N THR A 318 -13.26 -28.65 2.74
CA THR A 318 -13.21 -29.09 4.14
C THR A 318 -11.76 -29.25 4.57
N GLU A 319 -11.52 -29.45 5.87
CA GLU A 319 -10.16 -29.69 6.35
C GLU A 319 -9.56 -30.99 5.77
N ASP A 320 -10.40 -32.02 5.60
CA ASP A 320 -9.97 -33.36 5.16
C ASP A 320 -9.62 -33.44 3.67
N ASN A 321 -10.28 -32.63 2.82
CA ASN A 321 -10.06 -32.64 1.37
C ASN A 321 -9.16 -31.49 0.89
N LEU A 322 -8.59 -30.70 1.79
CA LEU A 322 -7.84 -29.49 1.46
C LEU A 322 -6.55 -29.80 0.67
N ASP A 323 -5.95 -30.96 0.92
CA ASP A 323 -4.76 -31.47 0.28
C ASP A 323 -4.97 -31.85 -1.20
N ASP A 324 -6.15 -32.35 -1.59
CA ASP A 324 -6.52 -32.56 -3.00
C ASP A 324 -6.39 -31.27 -3.82
N PHE A 325 -6.67 -30.14 -3.18
CA PHE A 325 -6.64 -28.84 -3.82
C PHE A 325 -5.27 -28.14 -3.66
N LEU A 326 -4.75 -28.06 -2.45
CA LEU A 326 -3.56 -27.25 -2.16
C LEU A 326 -2.26 -28.05 -2.24
N GLY A 327 -2.34 -29.37 -2.17
CA GLY A 327 -1.21 -30.29 -2.05
C GLY A 327 -0.81 -30.51 -0.59
N VAL A 328 0.41 -31.01 -0.40
CA VAL A 328 0.99 -31.26 0.92
C VAL A 328 1.03 -30.00 1.79
N LYS A 329 0.84 -30.19 3.10
CA LYS A 329 0.93 -29.14 4.12
C LYS A 329 2.33 -28.47 4.05
N LYS A 330 2.36 -27.15 3.93
CA LYS A 330 3.61 -26.37 3.73
C LYS A 330 4.31 -26.05 5.04
N PHE A 331 3.53 -25.86 6.09
CA PHE A 331 4.00 -25.49 7.41
C PHE A 331 3.54 -26.51 8.44
N ARG A 332 4.32 -26.63 9.51
CA ARG A 332 3.97 -27.42 10.69
C ARG A 332 3.43 -26.45 11.75
N TYR A 333 2.32 -26.80 12.37
CA TYR A 333 1.68 -26.02 13.42
C TYR A 333 1.71 -26.80 14.74
N GLY A 334 1.89 -26.11 15.87
CA GLY A 334 1.85 -26.74 17.19
C GLY A 334 3.13 -27.47 17.61
N LEU A 335 4.29 -27.13 17.04
CA LEU A 335 5.60 -27.59 17.55
C LEU A 335 6.04 -26.75 18.76
N ALA A 336 5.17 -26.56 19.75
CA ALA A 336 5.71 -26.42 21.09
C ALA A 336 6.37 -27.77 21.39
N GLU A 337 7.62 -27.78 21.84
CA GLU A 337 8.20 -29.02 22.34
C GLU A 337 7.25 -29.56 23.42
N GLN A 338 6.74 -30.77 23.22
CA GLN A 338 5.81 -31.37 24.18
C GLN A 338 6.51 -31.68 25.51
N GLU A 339 7.84 -31.67 25.51
CA GLU A 339 8.71 -31.97 26.63
C GLU A 339 9.81 -30.91 26.77
N ASP A 340 10.11 -30.52 28.00
CA ASP A 340 11.17 -29.56 28.30
C ASP A 340 12.57 -30.15 27.98
N GLN A 341 13.34 -29.48 27.13
CA GLN A 341 14.71 -29.89 26.80
C GLN A 341 15.77 -29.00 27.45
N VAL A 342 16.78 -29.61 28.07
CA VAL A 342 17.93 -28.88 28.62
C VAL A 342 18.79 -28.34 27.48
N GLY A 343 19.00 -27.02 27.47
CA GLY A 343 19.81 -26.34 26.46
C GLY A 343 19.02 -25.79 25.27
N VAL A 344 17.68 -25.88 25.28
CA VAL A 344 16.81 -25.24 24.29
C VAL A 344 15.92 -24.24 25.01
N VAL A 345 15.81 -23.02 24.48
CA VAL A 345 14.86 -22.02 24.99
C VAL A 345 14.05 -21.43 23.84
N THR A 346 12.77 -21.17 24.10
CA THR A 346 11.88 -20.52 23.14
C THR A 346 11.99 -19.01 23.30
N GLY A 347 12.49 -18.33 22.26
CA GLY A 347 12.57 -16.88 22.15
C GLY A 347 11.49 -16.33 21.24
N LEU A 348 11.04 -15.10 21.52
CA LEU A 348 10.19 -14.33 20.63
C LEU A 348 11.08 -13.44 19.76
N ALA A 349 10.85 -13.47 18.46
CA ALA A 349 11.51 -12.58 17.51
C ALA A 349 10.48 -11.71 16.80
N TRP A 350 10.83 -10.45 16.58
CA TRP A 350 10.09 -9.59 15.67
C TRP A 350 10.71 -9.68 14.28
N THR A 351 9.91 -10.14 13.31
CA THR A 351 10.30 -10.16 11.89
C THR A 351 9.43 -9.20 11.10
N SER A 352 9.84 -8.88 9.87
CA SER A 352 9.06 -8.07 8.94
C SER A 352 7.70 -8.67 8.57
N VAL A 353 7.49 -9.95 8.85
CA VAL A 353 6.22 -10.66 8.61
C VAL A 353 5.42 -10.92 9.90
N GLY A 354 5.84 -10.33 11.03
CA GLY A 354 5.18 -10.44 12.33
C GLY A 354 6.09 -11.03 13.42
N GLY A 355 5.49 -11.32 14.58
CA GLY A 355 6.15 -12.07 15.64
C GLY A 355 6.37 -13.52 15.22
N ASP A 356 7.57 -14.04 15.50
CA ASP A 356 7.93 -15.43 15.27
C ASP A 356 8.49 -16.07 16.54
N LEU A 357 8.32 -17.38 16.67
CA LEU A 357 8.95 -18.17 17.72
C LEU A 357 10.26 -18.74 17.17
N LEU A 358 11.36 -18.48 17.88
CA LEU A 358 12.68 -19.02 17.57
C LEU A 358 13.12 -19.95 18.70
N HIS A 359 13.81 -21.02 18.34
CA HIS A 359 14.49 -21.88 19.31
C HIS A 359 15.96 -21.48 19.35
N ILE A 360 16.43 -21.13 20.54
CA ILE A 360 17.84 -20.85 20.79
C ILE A 360 18.42 -22.08 21.49
N GLU A 361 19.39 -22.70 20.83
CA GLU A 361 20.03 -23.93 21.30
C GLU A 361 21.45 -23.63 21.82
N ALA A 362 21.77 -24.21 22.97
CA ALA A 362 23.08 -24.12 23.61
C ALA A 362 23.54 -25.53 24.00
N LEU A 363 24.70 -25.93 23.47
CA LEU A 363 25.28 -27.25 23.72
C LEU A 363 26.59 -27.12 24.51
N LYS A 364 26.71 -27.91 25.59
CA LYS A 364 27.94 -28.06 26.36
C LYS A 364 28.71 -29.27 25.87
N LEU A 365 29.90 -29.04 25.32
CA LEU A 365 30.83 -30.10 24.90
C LEU A 365 32.11 -30.05 25.75
N PRO A 366 32.76 -31.19 26.05
CA PRO A 366 34.08 -31.21 26.68
C PRO A 366 35.10 -30.44 25.84
N GLY A 367 35.84 -29.50 26.44
CA GLY A 367 36.81 -28.70 25.70
C GLY A 367 37.47 -27.58 26.51
N LYS A 368 38.19 -26.69 25.82
CA LYS A 368 39.00 -25.61 26.41
C LYS A 368 38.21 -24.33 26.76
N GLY A 369 36.89 -24.40 26.89
CA GLY A 369 36.04 -23.25 27.24
C GLY A 369 35.82 -22.22 26.12
N ARG A 370 36.07 -22.58 24.86
CA ARG A 370 35.77 -21.71 23.70
C ARG A 370 34.27 -21.76 23.38
N MET A 371 33.66 -20.59 23.20
CA MET A 371 32.27 -20.45 22.76
C MET A 371 32.24 -20.21 21.25
N LYS A 372 31.34 -20.90 20.54
CA LYS A 372 31.14 -20.72 19.09
C LYS A 372 29.67 -20.44 18.82
N THR A 373 29.39 -19.28 18.23
CA THR A 373 28.04 -18.86 17.86
C THR A 373 27.78 -19.17 16.39
N THR A 374 26.59 -19.68 16.06
CA THR A 374 26.18 -19.99 14.68
C THR A 374 24.79 -19.38 14.38
N GLY A 375 24.32 -19.43 13.13
CA GLY A 375 22.99 -18.90 12.77
C GLY A 375 22.97 -17.51 12.11
N LYS A 376 24.09 -17.07 11.48
CA LYS A 376 24.20 -15.76 10.79
C LYS A 376 23.84 -14.56 11.69
N LEU A 377 24.30 -14.60 12.93
CA LEU A 377 24.07 -13.54 13.90
C LEU A 377 24.83 -12.26 13.52
N GLY A 378 24.16 -11.12 13.63
CA GLY A 378 24.78 -9.80 13.52
C GLY A 378 25.62 -9.45 14.74
N ASP A 379 26.40 -8.38 14.67
CA ASP A 379 27.39 -8.06 15.71
C ASP A 379 26.76 -7.70 17.06
N VAL A 380 25.62 -7.01 17.05
CA VAL A 380 24.82 -6.72 18.28
C VAL A 380 24.39 -8.01 18.98
N MET A 381 24.00 -9.04 18.22
CA MET A 381 23.62 -10.34 18.81
C MET A 381 24.84 -11.09 19.37
N LYS A 382 26.00 -10.99 18.73
CA LYS A 382 27.24 -11.59 19.27
C LYS A 382 27.64 -10.93 20.58
N GLU A 383 27.59 -9.60 20.64
CA GLU A 383 27.87 -8.84 21.86
C GLU A 383 26.90 -9.20 22.99
N SER A 384 25.61 -9.35 22.68
CA SER A 384 24.61 -9.81 23.65
C SER A 384 24.92 -11.20 24.21
N ILE A 385 25.41 -12.13 23.38
CA ILE A 385 25.82 -13.47 23.82
C ILE A 385 27.06 -13.40 24.72
N ASP A 386 28.04 -12.57 24.39
CA ASP A 386 29.25 -12.39 25.21
C ASP A 386 28.91 -11.77 26.58
N ALA A 387 27.99 -10.81 26.61
CA ALA A 387 27.47 -10.23 27.85
C ALA A 387 26.73 -11.28 28.70
N ALA A 388 25.84 -12.07 28.09
CA ALA A 388 25.12 -13.14 28.78
C ALA A 388 26.08 -14.19 29.36
N SER A 389 27.08 -14.63 28.58
CA SER A 389 28.11 -15.56 29.03
C SER A 389 28.92 -14.98 30.19
N SER A 390 29.26 -13.69 30.14
CA SER A 390 30.01 -13.01 31.21
C SER A 390 29.20 -12.95 32.51
N TYR A 391 27.89 -12.67 32.41
CA TYR A 391 26.98 -12.68 33.55
C TYR A 391 26.85 -14.08 34.17
N VAL A 392 26.61 -15.11 33.35
CA VAL A 392 26.52 -16.50 33.85
C VAL A 392 27.81 -16.92 34.56
N ARG A 393 28.98 -16.52 34.04
CA ARG A 393 30.27 -16.79 34.70
C ARG A 393 30.42 -16.08 36.03
N SER A 394 29.91 -14.85 36.19
CA SER A 394 30.04 -14.10 37.44
C SER A 394 29.16 -14.68 38.56
N ILE A 395 28.01 -15.27 38.22
CA ILE A 395 27.10 -15.91 39.19
C ILE A 395 27.31 -17.42 39.31
N SER A 396 28.23 -18.03 38.56
CA SER A 396 28.49 -19.48 38.59
C SER A 396 28.63 -20.05 40.02
N PRO A 397 29.36 -19.42 40.96
CA PRO A 397 29.44 -19.94 42.33
C PRO A 397 28.09 -20.05 43.06
N GLN A 398 27.07 -19.30 42.63
CA GLN A 398 25.73 -19.28 43.22
C GLN A 398 24.79 -20.31 42.56
N ILE A 399 24.97 -20.59 41.27
CA ILE A 399 24.08 -21.47 40.49
C ILE A 399 24.61 -22.89 40.32
N GLY A 400 25.82 -23.18 40.81
CA GLY A 400 26.51 -24.48 40.70
C GLY A 400 27.23 -24.65 39.38
#